data_AF-A0A330MIY2-F1
#
_entry.id   AF-A0A330MIY2-F1
#
_cell.length_a   1.000
_cell.length_b   1.000
_cell.length_c   1.000
_cell.angle_alpha   90.00
_cell.angle_beta   90.00
_cell.angle_gamma   90.00
#
_symmetry.space_group_name_H-M   'P 1'
#
loop_
_entity.id
_entity.type
_entity.pdbx_description
1 polymer ?
#
loop_
_entity_poly.entity_id
_entity_poly.type
_entity_poly.pdbx_seq_one_letter_code
_entity_poly.pdbx_strand_id
1 'polypeptide(L)' 'MKITKPFTIVIGILALGALIFNIYQNPTVSHLFGKEINDWLYRAFWLLIVALCVYNYIYIDRNTLKNKSKSKR' A
#
# COMPACT_ATOMS: atom_id res chain seq x y z
N MET A 1 -9.11 -12.25 -8.60
CA MET A 1 -9.95 -11.50 -7.64
C MET A 1 -9.82 -10.02 -7.97
N LYS A 2 -10.88 -9.32 -8.39
CA LYS A 2 -10.79 -7.88 -8.68
C LYS A 2 -10.62 -7.16 -7.35
N ILE A 3 -9.42 -6.62 -7.08
CA ILE A 3 -9.17 -5.76 -5.92
C ILE A 3 -10.11 -4.55 -6.06
N THR A 4 -11.07 -4.44 -5.15
CA THR A 4 -12.04 -3.35 -5.14
C THR A 4 -11.40 -2.12 -4.48
N LYS A 5 -11.75 -0.92 -4.97
CA LYS A 5 -11.27 0.36 -4.41
C LYS A 5 -11.26 0.42 -2.87
N PRO A 6 -12.32 0.01 -2.14
CA PRO A 6 -12.31 0.02 -0.67
C PRO A 6 -11.25 -0.92 -0.08
N PHE A 7 -11.02 -2.08 -0.68
CA PHE A 7 -10.04 -3.05 -0.19
C PHE A 7 -8.60 -2.52 -0.30
N THR A 8 -8.27 -1.84 -1.41
CA THR A 8 -6.95 -1.17 -1.55
C THR A 8 -6.75 -0.09 -0.50
N ILE A 9 -7.79 0.68 -0.19
CA ILE A 9 -7.72 1.75 0.82
C ILE A 9 -7.48 1.15 2.21
N VAL A 10 -8.22 0.10 2.59
CA VAL A 10 -8.04 -0.57 3.89
C VAL A 10 -6.63 -1.14 4.03
N ILE A 11 -6.12 -1.82 3.00
CA ILE A 11 -4.73 -2.33 3.00
C ILE A 11 -3.73 -1.19 3.12
N GLY A 12 -3.95 -0.09 2.39
CA GLY A 12 -3.08 1.09 2.43
C GLY A 12 -3.01 1.71 3.82
N ILE A 13 -4.14 1.86 4.51
CA ILE A 13 -4.21 2.42 5.88
C ILE A 13 -3.49 1.50 6.87
N LEU A 14 -3.72 0.19 6.80
CA LEU A 14 -3.03 -0.77 7.66
C LEU A 14 -1.51 -0.76 7.42
N ALA A 15 -1.08 -0.69 6.17
CA ALA A 15 0.33 -0.63 5.80
C ALA A 15 1.00 0.66 6.30
N LEU A 16 0.31 1.80 6.17
CA LEU A 16 0.76 3.08 6.73
C LEU A 16 0.88 3.02 8.25
N GLY A 17 -0.12 2.46 8.93
CA GLY A 17 -0.09 2.30 10.39
C GLY A 17 1.08 1.44 10.85
N ALA A 18 1.32 0.30 10.20
CA ALA A 18 2.44 -0.58 10.50
C ALA A 18 3.80 0.12 10.28
N LEU A 19 3.94 0.88 9.20
CA LEU A 19 5.15 1.66 8.90
C LEU A 19 5.39 2.75 9.95
N ILE A 20 4.38 3.56 10.28
CA ILE A 20 4.48 4.65 11.26
C ILE A 20 4.79 4.10 12.65
N PHE A 21 4.12 3.01 13.05
CA PHE A 21 4.35 2.38 14.34
C PHE A 21 5.78 1.86 14.47
N ASN A 22 6.28 1.22 13.42
CA ASN A 22 7.66 0.74 13.38
C ASN A 22 8.68 1.89 13.40
N ILE A 23 8.43 3.00 12.70
CA ILE A 23 9.28 4.20 12.77
C ILE A 23 9.27 4.79 14.19
N TYR A 24 8.11 4.84 14.84
CA TYR A 24 7.97 5.37 16.20
C TYR A 24 8.69 4.53 17.24
N GLN A 25 8.55 3.20 17.17
CA GLN A 25 9.26 2.29 18.09
C GLN A 25 10.76 2.19 17.77
N ASN A 26 11.15 2.46 16.53
CA ASN A 26 12.52 2.35 16.03
C ASN A 26 13.25 1.07 16.50
N PRO A 27 12.64 -0.12 16.35
CA PRO A 27 13.20 -1.35 16.87
C PRO A 27 14.45 -1.74 16.07
N THR A 28 15.47 -2.29 16.74
CA THR A 28 16.71 -2.74 16.08
C THR A 28 16.51 -3.98 15.20
N VAL A 29 15.49 -4.79 15.50
CA VAL A 29 15.07 -5.97 14.74
C VAL A 29 13.55 -5.99 14.64
N SER A 30 13.02 -6.36 13.47
CA SER A 30 11.58 -6.47 13.23
C SER A 30 11.23 -7.88 12.80
N HIS A 31 10.00 -8.32 13.08
CA HIS A 31 9.53 -9.64 12.67
C HIS A 31 8.55 -9.52 11.51
N LEU A 32 8.85 -10.19 10.39
CA LEU A 32 7.92 -10.41 9.28
C LEU A 32 7.60 -11.90 9.18
N PHE A 33 6.31 -12.26 9.20
CA PHE A 33 5.85 -13.65 9.13
C PHE A 33 6.48 -14.58 10.18
N GLY A 34 6.79 -14.05 11.37
CA GLY A 34 7.46 -14.80 12.45
C GLY A 34 8.97 -14.98 12.26
N LYS A 35 9.55 -14.44 11.18
CA LYS A 35 10.99 -14.43 10.94
C LYS A 35 11.58 -13.07 11.26
N GLU A 36 12.73 -13.06 11.93
CA GLU A 36 13.51 -11.86 12.16
C GLU A 36 14.04 -11.29 10.85
N ILE A 37 13.84 -9.99 10.67
CA ILE A 37 14.34 -9.23 9.53
C ILE A 37 14.90 -7.90 10.00
N ASN A 38 15.77 -7.33 9.18
CA ASN A 38 16.25 -5.97 9.39
C ASN A 38 15.07 -4.99 9.36
N ASP A 39 15.03 -4.09 10.34
CA ASP A 39 14.06 -3.01 10.42
C ASP A 39 14.01 -2.14 9.13
N TRP A 40 15.16 -1.87 8.52
CA TRP A 40 15.19 -1.16 7.23
C TRP A 40 14.46 -1.92 6.11
N LEU A 41 14.57 -3.25 6.10
CA LEU A 41 13.87 -4.10 5.15
C LEU A 41 12.36 -4.14 5.45
N TYR A 42 12.00 -4.11 6.74
CA TYR A 42 10.61 -4.03 7.20
C TYR A 42 9.95 -2.74 6.71
N ARG A 43 10.62 -1.61 6.90
CA ARG A 43 10.17 -0.31 6.42
C ARG A 43 10.06 -0.27 4.91
N ALA A 44 11.08 -0.77 4.19
CA ALA A 44 11.06 -0.83 2.72
C ALA A 44 9.88 -1.67 2.21
N PHE A 45 9.59 -2.81 2.86
CA PHE A 45 8.45 -3.65 2.53
C PHE A 45 7.12 -2.92 2.67
N TRP A 46 6.88 -2.26 3.80
CA TRP A 46 5.63 -1.50 4.01
C TRP A 46 5.52 -0.28 3.10
N LEU A 47 6.64 0.43 2.86
CA LEU A 47 6.69 1.56 1.96
C LEU A 47 6.34 1.14 0.53
N LEU A 48 6.82 -0.02 0.07
CA LEU A 48 6.47 -0.60 -1.22
C LEU A 48 4.98 -0.95 -1.31
N ILE A 49 4.38 -1.51 -0.26
CA ILE A 49 2.93 -1.78 -0.21
C ILE A 49 2.13 -0.48 -0.32
N VAL A 50 2.52 0.56 0.44
CA VAL A 50 1.88 1.88 0.38
C VAL A 50 2.00 2.46 -1.03
N ALA A 51 3.19 2.43 -1.63
CA ALA A 51 3.42 2.91 -2.99
C ALA A 51 2.57 2.16 -4.03
N LEU A 52 2.45 0.84 -3.92
CA LEU A 52 1.58 0.03 -4.78
C LEU A 52 0.10 0.38 -4.59
N CYS A 53 -0.35 0.63 -3.36
CA CYS A 53 -1.73 1.05 -3.08
C CYS A 53 -2.03 2.42 -3.71
N VAL A 54 -1.12 3.39 -3.56
CA VAL A 54 -1.21 4.72 -4.17
C VAL A 54 -1.20 4.61 -5.70
N TYR A 55 -0.30 3.81 -6.26
CA TYR A 55 -0.22 3.59 -7.71
C TYR A 55 -1.51 2.97 -8.25
N ASN A 56 -2.04 1.93 -7.59
CA ASN A 56 -3.32 1.33 -7.99
C ASN A 56 -4.46 2.34 -7.90
N TYR A 57 -4.51 3.15 -6.85
CA TYR A 57 -5.54 4.17 -6.69
C TYR A 57 -5.52 5.18 -7.85
N ILE A 58 -4.35 5.72 -8.18
CA ILE A 58 -4.17 6.68 -9.29
C ILE A 58 -4.41 6.02 -10.65
N TYR A 59 -3.94 4.80 -10.85
CA TYR A 59 -4.09 4.07 -12.11
C TYR A 59 -5.55 3.71 -12.40
N ILE A 60 -6.29 3.25 -11.37
CA ILE A 60 -7.73 2.99 -11.47
C ILE A 60 -8.46 4.29 -11.83
N ASP A 61 -8.10 5.41 -11.20
CA ASP A 61 -8.70 6.71 -11.50
C ASP A 61 -8.53 7.09 -12.99
N ARG A 62 -7.30 7.01 -13.51
CA ARG A 62 -7.01 7.30 -14.93
C ARG A 62 -7.82 6.41 -15.88
N ASN A 63 -7.97 5.12 -15.58
CA ASN A 63 -8.76 4.21 -16.40
C ASN A 63 -10.26 4.50 -16.33
N THR A 64 -10.77 4.92 -15.17
CA THR A 64 -12.18 5.33 -15.06
C THR A 64 -12.48 6.62 -15.83
N LEU A 65 -11.57 7.60 -15.84
CA LEU A 65 -11.71 8.83 -16.63
C LEU A 65 -11.66 8.55 -18.14
N LYS A 66 -10.73 7.70 -18.58
CA LYS A 66 -10.60 7.31 -19.99
C LYS A 66 -11.85 6.62 -20.53
N ASN A 67 -12.46 5.72 -19.73
CA ASN A 67 -13.69 5.03 -20.13
C ASN A 67 -14.92 5.96 -20.14
N LYS A 68 -14.99 6.93 -19.21
CA LYS A 68 -16.05 7.94 -19.20
C LYS A 68 -16.02 8.82 -20.46
N SER A 69 -14.84 9.12 -20.99
CA SER A 69 -14.70 9.90 -22.23
C SER A 69 -15.17 9.15 -23.48
N LYS A 70 -14.98 7.82 -23.52
CA LYS A 70 -15.41 6.98 -24.65
C LYS A 70 -16.91 6.67 -24.67
N SER A 71 -17.56 6.63 -23.50
CA SER A 71 -19.01 6.41 -23.39
C SER A 71 -19.85 7.63 -23.79
N LYS A 72 -19.23 8.80 -24.00
CA LYS A 72 -19.92 10.04 -24.35
C LYS A 72 -19.94 10.32 -25.86
N ARG A 73 -19.54 9.35 -26.68
CA ARG A 73 -19.46 9.46 -28.14
C ARG A 73 -20.40 8.48 -28.81
#